data_AF-A0A8H6VVP2-F1
#
_entry.id   AF-A0A8H6VVP2-F1
#
_cell.length_a   1.000
_cell.length_b   1.000
_cell.length_c   1.000
_cell.angle_alpha   90.00
_cell.angle_beta   90.00
_cell.angle_gamma   90.00
#
_symmetry.space_group_name_H-M   'P 1'
#
loop_
_entity.id
_entity.type
_entity.pdbx_description
1 polymer ?
#
loop_
_entity_poly.entity_id
_entity_poly.type
_entity_poly.pdbx_seq_one_letter_code
_entity_poly.pdbx_strand_id
1 'polypeptide(L)'
;MEITALSANHERLNSYSKRPDCFRRVASQIRSTCEVLETQEAERITVAISLTLCELATATHHSLPLECAPFSSESGIPASDDTHHGDCVDALSRSAQFWSSYSGYLREPNSASLSVDGTT
;
A
#
# COMPACT_ATOMS: atom_id res chain seq x y z
N MET A 1 3.10 -24.48 -33.72
CA MET A 1 3.04 -23.01 -33.63
C MET A 1 2.29 -22.50 -32.39
N GLU A 2 1.68 -23.39 -31.58
CA GLU A 2 0.90 -22.99 -30.39
C GLU A 2 1.71 -22.99 -29.08
N ILE A 3 2.71 -23.88 -28.95
CA ILE A 3 3.56 -23.99 -27.74
C ILE A 3 4.39 -22.72 -27.49
N THR A 4 4.87 -22.06 -28.56
CA THR A 4 5.64 -20.81 -28.49
C THR A 4 4.78 -19.59 -28.11
N ALA A 5 3.48 -19.63 -28.41
CA ALA A 5 2.56 -18.57 -28.00
C ALA A 5 2.20 -18.68 -26.51
N LEU A 6 2.07 -19.91 -26.00
CA LEU A 6 1.85 -20.20 -24.59
C LEU A 6 3.05 -19.78 -23.72
N SER A 7 4.29 -20.04 -24.14
CA SER A 7 5.49 -19.63 -23.40
C SER A 7 5.63 -18.10 -23.36
N ALA A 8 5.39 -17.41 -24.47
CA ALA A 8 5.42 -15.95 -24.53
C ALA A 8 4.33 -15.31 -23.65
N ASN A 9 3.13 -15.89 -23.61
CA ASN A 9 2.07 -15.41 -22.71
C ASN A 9 2.42 -15.67 -21.24
N HIS A 10 3.05 -16.80 -20.91
CA HIS A 10 3.52 -17.09 -19.56
C HIS A 10 4.60 -16.11 -19.11
N GLU A 11 5.56 -15.76 -19.97
CA GLU A 11 6.58 -14.75 -19.69
C GLU A 11 5.98 -13.36 -19.48
N ARG A 12 4.98 -12.99 -20.30
CA ARG A 12 4.27 -11.71 -20.14
C ARG A 12 3.47 -11.67 -18.83
N LEU A 13 2.76 -12.73 -18.49
CA LEU A 13 2.05 -12.85 -17.21
C LEU A 13 3.02 -12.83 -16.02
N ASN A 14 4.17 -13.49 -16.13
CA ASN A 14 5.20 -13.48 -15.10
C ASN A 14 5.84 -12.08 -14.96
N SER A 15 6.07 -11.37 -16.07
CA SER A 15 6.55 -9.98 -16.04
C SER A 15 5.54 -9.01 -15.46
N TYR A 16 4.25 -9.25 -15.71
CA TYR A 16 3.15 -8.47 -15.16
C TYR A 16 2.99 -8.74 -13.65
N SER A 17 3.08 -10.01 -13.25
CA SER A 17 3.10 -10.39 -11.84
C SER A 17 4.28 -9.78 -11.10
N LYS A 18 5.47 -9.69 -11.73
CA LYS A 18 6.69 -9.09 -11.16
C LYS A 18 6.71 -7.56 -11.13
N ARG A 19 5.76 -6.87 -11.76
CA ARG A 19 5.69 -5.40 -11.68
C ARG A 19 5.38 -5.02 -10.23
N PRO A 20 6.17 -4.15 -9.59
CA PRO A 20 5.83 -3.65 -8.27
C PRO A 20 4.69 -2.65 -8.42
N ASP A 21 3.46 -3.12 -8.20
CA ASP A 21 2.34 -2.26 -7.91
C ASP A 21 2.50 -1.63 -6.52
N CYS A 22 1.81 -0.51 -6.28
CA CYS A 22 1.93 0.28 -5.05
C CYS A 22 1.80 -0.59 -3.79
N PHE A 23 0.82 -1.50 -3.77
CA PHE A 23 0.57 -2.40 -2.64
C PHE A 23 1.72 -3.38 -2.42
N ARG A 24 2.28 -3.97 -3.50
CA ARG A 24 3.42 -4.87 -3.40
C ARG A 24 4.65 -4.21 -2.76
N ARG A 25 4.87 -2.91 -3.00
CA ARG A 25 5.96 -2.16 -2.36
C ARG A 25 5.74 -2.00 -0.87
N VAL A 26 4.55 -1.56 -0.46
CA VAL A 26 4.18 -1.41 0.95
C VAL A 26 4.25 -2.78 1.67
N ALA A 27 3.69 -3.83 1.07
CA ALA A 27 3.73 -5.19 1.60
C ALA A 27 5.16 -5.78 1.68
N SER A 28 6.07 -5.39 0.79
CA SER A 28 7.48 -5.81 0.88
C SER A 28 8.22 -5.22 2.07
N GLN A 29 7.84 -4.00 2.49
CA GLN A 29 8.42 -3.31 3.65
C GLN A 29 7.85 -3.84 4.96
N ILE A 30 6.58 -4.27 4.98
CA ILE A 30 5.93 -4.89 6.14
C ILE A 30 6.51 -6.27 6.46
N ARG A 31 6.79 -7.09 5.45
CA ARG A 31 7.28 -8.47 5.63
C ARG A 31 8.59 -8.58 6.43
N SER A 32 9.43 -7.55 6.39
CA SER A 32 10.67 -7.51 7.18
C SER A 32 10.48 -7.12 8.65
N THR A 33 9.28 -6.66 9.05
CA THR A 33 9.03 -5.99 10.34
C THR A 33 7.69 -6.40 10.98
N CYS A 34 7.18 -7.60 10.69
CA CYS A 34 5.86 -8.03 11.15
C CYS A 34 5.66 -7.97 12.69
N GLU A 35 6.68 -8.33 13.49
CA GLU A 35 6.62 -8.20 14.96
C GLU A 35 6.66 -6.74 15.45
N VAL A 36 7.29 -5.87 14.65
CA VAL A 36 7.48 -4.45 14.96
C VAL A 36 6.18 -3.66 14.74
N LEU A 37 5.40 -4.05 13.73
CA LEU A 37 4.09 -3.44 13.48
C LEU A 37 3.06 -3.73 14.56
N GLU A 38 3.20 -4.80 15.36
CA GLU A 38 2.30 -5.01 16.50
C GLU A 38 2.62 -4.08 17.68
N THR A 39 3.86 -3.58 17.76
CA THR A 39 4.39 -2.87 18.92
C THR A 39 4.63 -1.37 18.66
N GLN A 40 4.79 -0.94 17.40
CA GLN A 40 5.05 0.45 17.03
C GLN A 40 3.85 1.11 16.34
N GLU A 41 3.13 1.97 17.07
CA GLU A 41 1.96 2.70 16.58
C GLU A 41 2.27 3.58 15.35
N ALA A 42 3.39 4.30 15.36
CA ALA A 42 3.79 5.17 14.27
C ALA A 42 4.00 4.41 12.94
N GLU A 43 4.57 3.20 12.99
CA GLU A 43 4.74 2.36 11.80
C GLU A 43 3.39 1.84 11.28
N ARG A 44 2.46 1.48 12.18
CA ARG A 44 1.10 1.09 11.78
C ARG A 44 0.37 2.22 11.07
N ILE A 45 0.48 3.44 11.59
CA ILE A 45 -0.12 4.63 10.97
C ILE A 45 0.49 4.85 9.58
N THR A 46 1.82 4.77 9.47
CA THR A 46 2.52 4.92 8.18
C THR A 46 2.04 3.90 7.14
N VAL A 47 1.94 2.63 7.55
CA VAL A 47 1.45 1.55 6.68
C VAL A 47 0.02 1.79 6.26
N ALA A 48 -0.86 2.14 7.20
CA ALA A 48 -2.27 2.40 6.92
C ALA A 48 -2.45 3.57 5.94
N ILE A 49 -1.69 4.66 6.12
CA ILE A 49 -1.67 5.78 5.16
C ILE A 49 -1.20 5.29 3.80
N SER A 50 -0.06 4.58 3.73
CA SER A 50 0.53 4.14 2.46
C SER A 50 -0.41 3.23 1.65
N LEU A 51 -1.08 2.28 2.31
CA LEU A 51 -2.07 1.39 1.68
C LEU A 51 -3.31 2.17 1.21
N THR A 52 -3.76 3.13 2.02
CA THR A 52 -4.85 4.03 1.64
C THR A 52 -4.49 4.80 0.38
N LEU A 53 -3.30 5.37 0.29
CA LEU A 53 -2.85 6.09 -0.91
C LEU A 53 -2.76 5.17 -2.13
N CYS A 54 -2.30 3.92 -1.96
CA CYS A 54 -2.32 2.92 -3.03
C CYS A 54 -3.75 2.65 -3.53
N GLU A 55 -4.71 2.55 -2.63
CA GLU A 55 -6.13 2.34 -2.97
C GLU A 55 -6.72 3.56 -3.68
N LEU A 56 -6.49 4.75 -3.17
CA LEU A 56 -6.96 5.99 -3.79
C LEU A 56 -6.35 6.22 -5.17
N ALA A 57 -5.09 5.85 -5.37
CA ALA A 57 -4.43 5.94 -6.67
C ALA A 57 -5.03 5.00 -7.74
N THR A 58 -5.81 3.99 -7.34
CA THR A 58 -6.57 3.17 -8.31
C THR A 58 -7.76 3.91 -8.89
N ALA A 59 -8.26 4.96 -8.22
CA ALA A 59 -9.37 5.76 -8.68
C ALA A 59 -8.88 6.90 -9.59
N THR A 60 -9.28 6.86 -10.86
CA THR A 60 -8.84 7.79 -11.92
C THR A 60 -9.20 9.26 -11.69
N HIS A 61 -10.07 9.57 -10.72
CA HIS A 61 -10.67 10.90 -10.54
C HIS A 61 -10.42 11.54 -9.17
N HIS A 62 -9.62 10.92 -8.29
CA HIS A 62 -9.33 11.47 -6.97
C HIS A 62 -7.87 11.88 -6.86
N SER A 63 -7.64 13.17 -6.59
CA SER A 63 -6.31 13.68 -6.24
C SER A 63 -6.00 13.32 -4.78
N LEU A 64 -4.80 12.82 -4.53
CA LEU A 64 -4.31 12.56 -3.18
C LEU A 64 -4.12 13.89 -2.41
N PRO A 65 -4.39 13.93 -1.09
CA PRO A 65 -4.07 15.11 -0.28
C PRO A 65 -2.58 15.42 -0.31
N LEU A 66 -2.22 16.71 -0.40
CA LEU A 66 -0.82 17.15 -0.45
C LEU A 66 -0.09 16.88 0.86
N GLU A 67 -0.84 16.91 1.97
CA GLU A 67 -0.41 16.56 3.31
C GLU A 67 0.11 15.10 3.39
N CYS A 68 -0.34 14.24 2.48
CA CYS A 68 0.03 12.82 2.41
C CYS A 68 1.17 12.52 1.42
N ALA A 69 1.74 13.53 0.74
CA ALA A 69 2.84 13.35 -0.21
C ALA A 69 4.06 12.58 0.35
N PRO A 70 4.47 12.77 1.63
CA PRO A 70 5.59 12.02 2.21
C PRO A 70 5.39 10.50 2.23
N PHE A 71 4.14 10.03 2.28
CA PHE A 71 3.78 8.62 2.41
C PHE A 71 3.49 7.94 1.07
N SER A 72 3.66 8.65 -0.05
CA SER A 72 3.45 8.08 -1.38
C SER A 72 4.53 7.05 -1.71
N SER A 73 4.14 5.95 -2.36
CA SER A 73 5.02 4.79 -2.64
C SER A 73 6.26 5.07 -3.50
N GLU A 74 6.38 6.27 -4.06
CA GLU A 74 7.56 6.73 -4.82
C GLU A 74 8.69 7.22 -3.90
N SER A 75 8.37 7.64 -2.68
CA SER A 75 9.30 8.27 -1.73
C SER A 75 10.00 7.28 -0.79
N GLY A 76 9.58 5.99 -0.80
CA GLY A 76 9.85 5.07 0.31
C GLY A 76 9.05 5.46 1.56
N ILE A 77 8.91 4.56 2.53
CA ILE A 77 8.28 4.93 3.80
C ILE A 77 9.18 5.96 4.49
N PRO A 78 8.68 7.19 4.77
CA PRO A 78 9.47 8.20 5.45
C PRO A 78 9.82 7.71 6.86
N ALA A 79 10.99 8.11 7.37
CA ALA A 79 11.30 7.91 8.78
C ALA A 79 10.19 8.55 9.61
N SER A 80 9.66 7.79 10.56
CA SER A 80 8.52 8.12 11.42
C SER A 80 8.67 9.51 12.06
N ASP A 81 8.11 10.53 11.42
CA ASP A 81 7.94 11.86 11.98
C ASP A 81 6.46 12.05 12.30
N ASP A 82 6.14 12.03 13.60
CA ASP A 82 4.78 12.11 14.12
C ASP A 82 4.03 13.36 13.65
N THR A 83 4.76 14.43 13.32
CA THR A 83 4.17 15.69 12.83
C THR A 83 3.44 15.49 11.52
N HIS A 84 4.00 14.68 10.62
CA HIS A 84 3.45 14.46 9.27
C HIS A 84 2.26 13.47 9.27
N HIS A 85 2.18 12.60 10.28
CA HIS A 85 1.04 11.68 10.43
C HIS A 85 -0.26 12.43 10.68
N GLY A 86 -0.25 13.37 11.64
CA GLY A 86 -1.45 14.11 12.05
C GLY A 86 -2.08 14.87 10.87
N ASP A 87 -1.27 15.58 10.10
CA ASP A 87 -1.73 16.39 8.97
C ASP A 87 -2.35 15.53 7.86
N CYS A 88 -1.71 14.40 7.51
CA CYS A 88 -2.26 13.50 6.51
C CYS A 88 -3.55 12.82 7.00
N VAL A 89 -3.61 12.37 8.25
CA VAL A 89 -4.80 11.73 8.82
C VAL A 89 -5.97 12.72 8.93
N ASP A 90 -5.71 13.98 9.32
CA ASP A 90 -6.73 15.04 9.28
C ASP A 90 -7.26 15.23 7.86
N ALA A 91 -6.38 15.29 6.85
CA ALA A 91 -6.78 15.44 5.47
C ALA A 91 -7.61 14.24 4.96
N LEU A 92 -7.24 12.99 5.31
CA LEU A 92 -8.02 11.79 5.00
C LEU A 92 -9.40 11.82 5.67
N SER A 93 -9.52 12.38 6.87
CA SER A 93 -10.80 12.49 7.59
C SER A 93 -11.82 13.40 6.90
N ARG A 94 -11.37 14.30 6.00
CA ARG A 94 -12.24 15.21 5.22
C ARG A 94 -13.12 14.48 4.20
N SER A 95 -12.83 13.21 3.91
CA SER A 95 -13.59 12.35 3.00
C SER A 95 -13.99 11.05 3.71
N ALA A 96 -15.29 10.77 3.79
CA ALA A 96 -15.78 9.54 4.41
C ALA A 96 -15.23 8.28 3.72
N GLN A 97 -15.05 8.32 2.40
CA GLN A 97 -14.46 7.21 1.64
C GLN A 97 -12.99 6.98 2.04
N PHE A 98 -12.21 8.04 2.16
CA PHE A 98 -10.78 7.94 2.48
C PHE A 98 -10.58 7.51 3.94
N TRP A 99 -11.42 8.02 4.83
CA TRP A 99 -11.45 7.63 6.23
C TRP A 99 -11.80 6.15 6.42
N SER A 100 -12.76 5.63 5.64
CA SER A 100 -13.12 4.21 5.65
C SER A 100 -11.93 3.31 5.27
N SER A 101 -11.21 3.63 4.19
CA SER A 101 -10.02 2.85 3.79
C SER A 101 -8.92 2.91 4.84
N TYR A 102 -8.58 4.12 5.32
CA TYR A 102 -7.56 4.32 6.36
C TYR A 102 -7.88 3.57 7.66
N SER A 103 -9.09 3.75 8.18
CA SER A 103 -9.50 3.09 9.43
C SER A 103 -9.60 1.58 9.29
N GLY A 104 -9.85 1.05 8.09
CA GLY A 104 -9.76 -0.37 7.77
C GLY A 104 -8.32 -0.88 7.92
N TYR A 105 -7.36 -0.27 7.21
CA TYR A 105 -5.95 -0.69 7.27
C TYR A 105 -5.32 -0.51 8.66
N LEU A 106 -5.77 0.48 9.44
CA LEU A 106 -5.27 0.69 10.80
C LEU A 106 -5.73 -0.41 11.77
N ARG A 107 -6.95 -0.92 11.60
CA ARG A 107 -7.51 -2.02 12.43
C ARG A 107 -6.92 -3.37 12.04
N GLU A 108 -6.63 -3.55 10.76
CA GLU A 108 -6.15 -4.81 10.19
C GLU A 108 -4.77 -4.62 9.53
N PRO A 109 -3.68 -4.41 10.28
CA PRO A 109 -2.35 -4.22 9.69
C PRO A 109 -1.88 -5.43 8.86
N ASN A 110 -2.44 -6.62 9.12
CA ASN A 110 -2.15 -7.87 8.40
C ASN A 110 -2.96 -8.07 7.10
N SER A 111 -3.95 -7.20 6.81
CA SER A 111 -4.72 -7.28 5.55
C SER A 111 -3.85 -7.03 4.30
N ALA A 112 -2.73 -6.31 4.46
CA ALA A 112 -1.72 -6.13 3.41
C ALA A 112 -1.00 -7.43 3.02
N SER A 113 -0.97 -8.42 3.92
CA SER A 113 -0.35 -9.73 3.70
C SER A 113 -1.27 -10.69 2.93
N LEU A 114 -2.57 -10.43 2.90
CA LEU A 114 -3.59 -11.38 2.41
C LEU A 114 -3.78 -11.41 0.88
N SER A 115 -3.09 -10.57 0.10
CA SER A 115 -3.20 -10.59 -1.37
C SER A 115 -2.01 -11.21 -2.10
N VAL A 116 -1.01 -11.77 -1.40
CA VAL A 116 0.18 -12.37 -2.04
C VAL A 116 0.23 -13.90 -1.95
N ASP A 117 -0.74 -14.57 -1.32
CA ASP A 117 -0.84 -16.03 -1.37
C ASP A 117 -1.67 -16.49 -2.57
N GLY A 118 -1.11 -16.27 -3.75
CA GLY A 118 -1.36 -17.11 -4.91
C GLY A 118 -0.51 -18.37 -4.83
N THR A 119 -0.79 -19.26 -3.88
CA THR A 119 -0.20 -20.60 -3.86
C THR A 119 -1.22 -21.65 -3.40
N THR A 120 -2.00 -22.20 -4.34
CA THR A 120 -2.01 -23.61 -4.77
C THR A 120 -3.19 -23.83 -5.71
#